data_AF-A0A9P7MTD5-F1
#
_entry.id   AF-A0A9P7MTD5-F1
#
_cell.length_a   1.000
_cell.length_b   1.000
_cell.length_c   1.000
_cell.angle_alpha   90.00
_cell.angle_beta   90.00
_cell.angle_gamma   90.00
#
_symmetry.space_group_name_H-M   'P 1'
#
loop_
_entity.id
_entity.type
_entity.pdbx_description
1 polymer ?
#
loop_
_entity_poly.entity_id
_entity_poly.type
_entity_poly.pdbx_seq_one_letter_code
_entity_poly.pdbx_strand_id
1 'polypeptide(L)'
;MDVDQGRSVHNLAMTVLQNLRHQHDWSELELLNNPGACRPLIRGLPPKRLYLHPDDQIAALVHEEATGEKVIHEPQHEWVLSTHLNEKWSLAKFASIFDSIVCENSRPKRIVLATVHNDSTVVYYIMHEGMVKPRQN
;
A
#
# COMPACT_ATOMS: atom_id res chain seq x y z
N MET A 1 12.64 6.68 26.35
CA MET A 1 12.63 7.98 25.65
C MET A 1 11.67 7.90 24.45
N ASP A 2 10.55 7.17 24.56
CA ASP A 2 9.91 6.54 23.38
C ASP A 2 8.42 6.90 23.18
N VAL A 3 7.86 7.75 24.03
CA VAL A 3 6.43 8.14 23.94
C VAL A 3 6.20 9.13 22.79
N ASP A 4 7.20 9.96 22.49
CA ASP A 4 7.10 11.03 21.50
C ASP A 4 7.18 10.50 20.05
N GLN A 5 8.02 9.49 19.83
CA GLN A 5 8.15 8.84 18.52
C GLN A 5 6.89 8.04 18.16
N GLY A 6 6.27 7.35 19.13
CA GLY A 6 5.00 6.65 18.91
C GLY A 6 3.84 7.60 18.54
N ARG A 7 3.76 8.77 19.19
CA ARG A 7 2.77 9.80 18.85
C ARG A 7 2.99 10.39 17.46
N SER A 8 4.25 10.64 17.10
CA SER A 8 4.61 11.17 15.77
C SER A 8 4.21 10.20 14.64
N VAL A 9 4.50 8.90 14.79
CA VAL A 9 4.14 7.90 13.77
C VAL A 9 2.63 7.69 13.69
N HIS A 10 1.91 7.77 14.81
CA HIS A 10 0.45 7.72 14.81
C HIS A 10 -0.16 8.94 14.09
N ASN A 11 0.32 10.15 14.39
CA ASN A 11 -0.13 11.37 13.71
C ASN A 11 0.14 11.31 12.20
N LEU A 12 1.32 10.81 11.81
CA LEU A 12 1.66 10.58 10.42
C LEU A 12 0.68 9.62 9.72
N ALA A 13 0.34 8.51 10.37
CA ALA A 13 -0.64 7.57 9.85
C ALA A 13 -2.04 8.21 9.73
N MET A 14 -2.43 9.03 10.71
CA MET A 14 -3.68 9.78 10.63
C MET A 14 -3.71 10.77 9.47
N THR A 15 -2.61 11.51 9.22
CA THR A 15 -2.50 12.41 8.05
C THR A 15 -2.68 11.64 6.75
N VAL A 16 -2.01 10.51 6.59
CA VAL A 16 -2.15 9.65 5.40
C VAL A 16 -3.57 9.12 5.28
N LEU A 17 -4.19 8.68 6.37
CA LEU A 17 -5.56 8.16 6.37
C LEU A 17 -6.57 9.22 5.93
N GLN A 18 -6.42 10.45 6.40
CA GLN A 18 -7.28 11.57 5.96
C GLN A 18 -7.03 11.92 4.49
N ASN A 19 -5.77 11.90 4.03
CA ASN A 19 -5.45 12.14 2.63
C ASN A 19 -6.09 11.07 1.72
N LEU A 20 -5.97 9.80 2.07
CA LEU A 20 -6.61 8.68 1.36
C LEU A 20 -8.13 8.84 1.29
N ARG A 21 -8.77 9.22 2.41
CA ARG A 21 -10.22 9.40 2.49
C ARG A 21 -10.72 10.57 1.64
N HIS A 22 -10.07 11.72 1.76
CA HIS A 22 -10.62 12.99 1.27
C HIS A 22 -10.04 13.45 -0.07
N GLN A 23 -8.85 12.98 -0.45
CA GLN A 23 -8.22 13.34 -1.73
C GLN A 23 -8.21 12.20 -2.74
N HIS A 24 -8.26 10.95 -2.27
CA HIS A 24 -8.23 9.77 -3.13
C HIS A 24 -9.52 8.95 -3.10
N ASP A 25 -10.54 9.38 -2.35
CA ASP A 25 -11.86 8.74 -2.24
C ASP A 25 -11.80 7.26 -1.83
N TRP A 26 -10.85 6.89 -0.97
CA TRP A 26 -10.78 5.53 -0.45
C TRP A 26 -11.91 5.27 0.55
N SER A 27 -12.47 4.07 0.47
CA SER A 27 -13.51 3.55 1.35
C SER A 27 -12.96 2.47 2.29
N GLU A 28 -13.73 2.10 3.31
CA GLU A 28 -13.35 1.04 4.26
C GLU A 28 -11.95 1.23 4.91
N LEU A 29 -11.59 2.49 5.18
CA LEU A 29 -10.31 2.84 5.79
C LEU A 29 -10.28 2.50 7.28
N GLU A 30 -9.37 1.62 7.66
CA GLU A 30 -9.14 1.17 9.03
C GLU A 30 -7.67 1.35 9.42
N LEU A 31 -7.42 1.90 10.61
CA LEU A 31 -6.09 2.03 11.18
C LEU A 31 -5.82 0.84 12.11
N LEU A 32 -4.93 -0.05 11.69
CA LEU A 32 -4.59 -1.28 12.40
C LEU A 32 -3.30 -1.08 13.19
N ASN A 33 -3.45 -1.04 14.52
CA ASN A 33 -2.33 -1.11 15.45
C ASN A 33 -1.91 -2.57 15.59
N ASN A 34 -1.13 -3.06 14.63
CA ASN A 34 -0.72 -4.45 14.60
C ASN A 34 0.40 -4.69 15.63
N PRO A 35 0.23 -5.56 16.64
CA PRO A 35 1.24 -5.81 17.66
C PRO A 35 2.54 -6.40 17.09
N GLY A 36 2.51 -6.99 15.89
CA GLY A 36 3.70 -7.48 15.18
C GLY A 36 4.48 -6.39 14.42
N ALA A 37 3.86 -5.24 14.14
CA ALA A 37 4.51 -4.11 13.48
C ALA A 37 4.92 -3.08 14.53
N CYS A 38 6.13 -2.52 14.42
CA CYS A 38 6.54 -1.37 15.25
C CYS A 38 5.76 -0.07 14.96
N ARG A 39 4.67 -0.14 14.18
CA ARG A 39 3.91 1.02 13.72
C ARG A 39 2.54 0.65 13.15
N PRO A 40 1.57 1.58 13.19
CA PRO A 40 0.26 1.39 12.60
C PRO A 40 0.32 1.21 11.08
N LEU A 41 -0.53 0.32 10.58
CA LEU A 41 -0.82 0.12 9.16
C LEU A 41 -2.22 0.62 8.86
N ILE A 42 -2.46 1.09 7.64
CA ILE A 42 -3.79 1.48 7.18
C ILE A 42 -4.27 0.41 6.20
N ARG A 43 -5.47 -0.11 6.39
CA ARG A 43 -6.14 -0.97 5.42
C ARG A 43 -7.28 -0.17 4.79
N GLY A 44 -7.46 -0.26 3.48
CA GLY A 44 -8.56 0.44 2.82
C GLY A 44 -8.81 -0.03 1.40
N LEU A 45 -9.96 0.36 0.86
CA LEU A 45 -10.41 0.01 -0.48
C LEU A 45 -10.31 1.25 -1.39
N PRO A 46 -9.39 1.27 -2.37
CA PRO A 46 -9.29 2.36 -3.33
C PRO A 46 -10.50 2.36 -4.28
N PRO A 47 -10.91 3.51 -4.83
CA PRO A 47 -12.06 3.59 -5.74
C PRO A 47 -11.80 2.91 -7.10
N LYS A 48 -10.52 2.72 -7.45
CA LYS A 48 -10.05 2.01 -8.64
C LYS A 48 -8.87 1.14 -8.26
N ARG A 49 -8.67 0.05 -9.00
CA ARG A 49 -7.51 -0.83 -8.78
C ARG A 49 -6.21 -0.07 -9.05
N LEU A 50 -5.38 0.08 -8.02
CA LEU A 50 -4.16 0.91 -8.06
C LEU A 50 -3.06 0.34 -8.94
N TYR A 51 -2.99 -0.99 -9.06
CA TYR A 51 -2.00 -1.65 -9.89
C TYR A 51 -2.56 -2.92 -10.51
N LEU A 52 -2.41 -2.98 -11.82
CA LEU A 52 -2.67 -4.14 -12.64
C LEU A 52 -1.32 -4.65 -13.14
N HIS A 53 -1.03 -5.92 -12.89
CA HIS A 53 0.21 -6.50 -13.38
C HIS A 53 0.24 -6.42 -14.92
N PRO A 54 1.38 -6.13 -15.56
CA PRO A 54 1.46 -6.08 -17.01
C PRO A 54 0.98 -7.36 -17.70
N ASP A 55 1.18 -8.52 -17.08
CA ASP A 55 0.70 -9.78 -17.64
C ASP A 55 -0.83 -9.92 -17.54
N ASP A 56 -1.44 -9.35 -16.50
CA ASP A 56 -2.90 -9.28 -16.37
C ASP A 56 -3.49 -8.30 -17.39
N GLN A 57 -2.77 -7.23 -17.75
CA GLN A 57 -3.15 -6.32 -18.84
C GLN A 57 -3.16 -7.06 -20.19
N ILE A 58 -2.14 -7.87 -20.46
CA ILE A 58 -2.06 -8.67 -21.70
C ILE A 58 -3.20 -9.68 -21.71
N ALA A 59 -3.43 -10.39 -20.60
CA ALA A 59 -4.54 -11.34 -20.51
C ALA A 59 -5.92 -10.67 -20.67
N ALA A 60 -6.10 -9.47 -20.14
CA ALA A 60 -7.32 -8.68 -20.30
C ALA A 60 -7.51 -8.21 -21.74
N LEU A 61 -6.45 -7.77 -22.43
CA LEU A 61 -6.49 -7.41 -23.85
C LEU A 61 -6.85 -8.62 -24.73
N VAL A 62 -6.23 -9.78 -24.47
CA VAL A 62 -6.55 -11.03 -25.19
C VAL A 62 -7.99 -11.46 -24.95
N HIS A 63 -8.52 -11.30 -23.73
CA HIS A 63 -9.93 -11.55 -23.44
C HIS A 63 -10.87 -10.53 -24.12
N GLU A 64 -10.51 -9.25 -24.16
CA GLU A 64 -11.30 -8.21 -24.85
C GLU A 64 -11.34 -8.47 -26.36
N GLU A 65 -10.22 -8.87 -26.97
CA GLU A 65 -10.17 -9.28 -28.38
C GLU A 65 -10.98 -10.55 -28.66
N ALA A 66 -11.00 -11.51 -27.73
CA ALA A 66 -11.71 -12.78 -27.92
C ALA A 66 -13.23 -12.68 -27.64
N THR A 67 -13.63 -11.86 -26.68
CA THR A 67 -15.00 -11.85 -26.13
C THR A 67 -15.73 -10.52 -26.34
N GLY A 68 -15.03 -9.45 -26.71
CA GLY A 68 -15.60 -8.11 -26.91
C GLY A 68 -16.00 -7.38 -25.62
N GLU A 69 -15.83 -8.01 -24.45
CA GLU A 69 -16.16 -7.45 -23.14
C GLU A 69 -14.90 -6.93 -22.43
N LYS A 70 -15.00 -5.72 -21.87
CA LYS A 70 -13.94 -5.15 -21.04
C LYS A 70 -13.88 -5.88 -19.70
N VAL A 71 -12.72 -6.42 -19.37
CA VAL A 71 -12.47 -6.99 -18.04
C VAL A 71 -12.54 -5.88 -16.99
N ILE A 72 -13.60 -5.88 -16.19
CA ILE A 72 -13.74 -4.97 -15.06
C ILE A 72 -12.85 -5.49 -13.94
N HIS A 73 -11.85 -4.71 -13.55
CA HIS A 73 -11.00 -5.06 -12.43
C HIS A 73 -11.60 -4.53 -11.13
N GLU A 74 -12.01 -5.46 -10.26
CA GLU A 74 -12.59 -5.11 -8.97
C GLU A 74 -11.54 -4.42 -8.06
N PRO A 75 -11.95 -3.39 -7.30
CA PRO A 75 -11.16 -2.85 -6.21
C PRO A 75 -10.75 -3.93 -5.21
N GLN A 76 -9.51 -3.89 -4.74
CA GLN A 76 -9.00 -4.83 -3.74
C GLN A 76 -8.53 -4.05 -2.53
N HIS A 77 -8.71 -4.60 -1.32
CA HIS A 77 -8.17 -3.97 -0.12
C HIS A 77 -6.65 -3.91 -0.20
N GLU A 78 -6.13 -2.70 -0.02
CA GLU A 78 -4.70 -2.44 -0.03
C GLU A 78 -4.22 -2.10 1.37
N TRP A 79 -2.99 -2.53 1.65
CA TRP A 79 -2.26 -2.20 2.86
C TRP A 79 -1.39 -0.98 2.60
N VAL A 80 -1.59 0.09 3.35
CA VAL A 80 -0.84 1.33 3.23
C VAL A 80 0.04 1.52 4.47
N LEU A 81 1.33 1.68 4.22
CA LEU A 81 2.35 2.01 5.19
C LEU A 81 2.68 3.51 5.06
N SER A 82 2.28 4.32 6.03
CA SER A 82 2.67 5.75 6.06
C SER A 82 4.18 5.87 6.24
N THR A 83 4.92 6.84 5.73
CA THR A 83 6.35 7.04 6.07
C THR A 83 6.67 8.50 6.03
N HIS A 84 7.77 8.91 6.67
CA HIS A 84 8.26 10.27 6.56
C HIS A 84 9.53 10.30 5.72
N LEU A 85 9.72 11.33 4.88
CA LEU A 85 10.89 11.39 3.98
C LEU A 85 12.22 11.37 4.73
N ASN A 86 12.28 12.00 5.91
CA ASN A 86 13.50 12.05 6.73
C ASN A 86 13.77 10.76 7.52
N GLU A 87 12.90 9.75 7.42
CA GLU A 87 13.04 8.50 8.16
C GLU A 87 14.02 7.54 7.46
N LYS A 88 14.94 6.97 8.23
CA LYS A 88 15.89 5.96 7.73
C LYS A 88 15.27 4.57 7.76
N TRP A 89 14.96 4.07 6.56
CA TRP A 89 14.45 2.72 6.34
C TRP A 89 15.58 1.75 5.97
N SER A 90 15.54 0.56 6.57
CA SER A 90 16.37 -0.57 6.18
C SER A 90 15.50 -1.67 5.59
N LEU A 91 16.09 -2.53 4.76
CA LEU A 91 15.37 -3.65 4.16
C LEU A 91 14.80 -4.59 5.24
N ALA A 92 15.52 -4.79 6.35
CA ALA A 92 15.05 -5.59 7.47
C ALA A 92 13.79 -5.01 8.14
N LYS A 93 13.70 -3.67 8.26
CA LYS A 93 12.49 -3.02 8.77
C LYS A 93 11.31 -3.22 7.83
N PHE A 94 11.51 -3.11 6.52
CA PHE A 94 10.44 -3.38 5.56
C PHE A 94 10.00 -4.85 5.64
N ALA A 95 10.94 -5.79 5.66
CA ALA A 95 10.63 -7.21 5.81
C ALA A 95 9.80 -7.50 7.07
N SER A 96 10.15 -6.88 8.21
CA SER A 96 9.37 -7.07 9.44
C SER A 96 7.93 -6.53 9.33
N ILE A 97 7.69 -5.50 8.52
CA ILE A 97 6.32 -5.04 8.25
C ILE A 97 5.56 -6.08 7.44
N PHE A 98 6.14 -6.64 6.39
CA PHE A 98 5.50 -7.73 5.63
C PHE A 98 5.21 -8.94 6.51
N ASP A 99 6.15 -9.34 7.38
CA ASP A 99 5.97 -10.43 8.32
C ASP A 99 4.88 -10.16 9.36
N SER A 100 4.65 -8.89 9.72
CA SER A 100 3.60 -8.52 10.67
C SER A 100 2.19 -8.66 10.10
N ILE A 101 2.02 -8.60 8.78
CA ILE A 101 0.69 -8.63 8.16
C ILE A 101 0.19 -10.07 8.11
N VAL A 102 -0.58 -10.44 9.13
CA VAL A 102 -1.28 -11.72 9.18
C VAL A 102 -2.58 -11.58 8.40
N CYS A 103 -2.61 -12.07 7.16
CA CYS A 103 -3.82 -12.20 6.37
C CYS A 103 -4.25 -13.67 6.33
N GLU A 104 -5.55 -13.95 6.49
CA GLU A 104 -6.12 -15.29 6.65
C GLU A 104 -5.73 -16.29 5.54
N ASN A 105 -5.43 -15.84 4.33
CA ASN A 105 -5.26 -16.71 3.16
C ASN A 105 -3.92 -16.60 2.41
N SER A 106 -3.10 -15.56 2.67
CA SER A 106 -1.73 -15.42 2.12
C SER A 106 -1.05 -14.17 2.66
N ARG A 107 0.29 -14.12 2.64
CA ARG A 107 1.03 -12.87 2.87
C ARG A 107 0.76 -11.87 1.75
N PRO A 108 0.58 -10.57 2.05
CA PRO A 108 0.37 -9.57 1.03
C PRO A 108 1.63 -9.43 0.17
N LYS A 109 1.52 -9.78 -1.12
CA LYS A 109 2.64 -9.66 -2.08
C LYS A 109 3.03 -8.21 -2.38
N ARG A 110 2.23 -7.24 -1.94
CA ARG A 110 2.48 -5.81 -2.12
C ARG A 110 1.93 -4.99 -0.96
N ILE A 111 2.54 -3.84 -0.73
CA ILE A 111 2.05 -2.76 0.13
C ILE A 111 2.22 -1.43 -0.59
N VAL A 112 1.35 -0.47 -0.26
CA VAL A 112 1.46 0.91 -0.71
C VAL A 112 2.24 1.68 0.34
N LEU A 113 3.36 2.29 -0.06
CA LEU A 113 4.15 3.17 0.79
C LEU A 113 3.69 4.61 0.58
N ALA A 114 3.10 5.22 1.59
CA ALA A 114 2.64 6.60 1.56
C ALA A 114 3.64 7.50 2.29
N THR A 115 4.55 8.14 1.56
CA THR A 115 5.59 9.00 2.11
C THR A 115 5.09 10.44 2.21
N VAL A 116 5.04 10.97 3.42
CA VAL A 116 4.68 12.36 3.70
C VAL A 116 5.94 13.23 3.73
N HIS A 117 5.83 14.38 3.11
CA HIS A 117 6.86 15.41 3.06
C HIS A 117 6.50 16.61 3.96
N ASN A 118 7.50 17.45 4.28
CA ASN A 118 7.33 18.60 5.19
C ASN A 118 6.43 19.70 4.61
N ASP A 119 6.23 19.73 3.29
CA ASP A 119 5.31 20.65 2.59
C ASP A 119 3.87 20.11 2.53
N SER A 120 3.54 19.05 3.28
CA SER A 120 2.25 18.37 3.27
C SER A 120 1.94 17.58 1.99
N THR A 121 2.92 17.37 1.10
CA THR A 121 2.78 16.45 -0.03
C THR A 121 2.81 15.01 0.45
N VAL A 122 1.91 14.18 -0.06
CA VAL A 122 1.92 12.73 0.16
C VAL A 122 2.20 12.03 -1.17
N VAL A 123 3.24 11.20 -1.20
CA VAL A 123 3.64 10.42 -2.37
C VAL A 123 3.37 8.94 -2.11
N TYR A 124 2.73 8.29 -3.07
CA TYR A 124 2.37 6.88 -2.98
C TYR A 124 3.26 6.04 -3.90
N TYR A 125 3.99 5.08 -3.32
CA TYR A 125 4.77 4.09 -4.04
C TYR A 125 4.18 2.70 -3.84
N ILE A 126 4.31 1.81 -4.82
CA ILE A 126 3.92 0.41 -4.67
C ILE A 126 5.17 -0.42 -4.46
N MET A 127 5.24 -1.11 -3.33
CA MET A 127 6.35 -1.96 -2.94
C MET A 127 5.90 -3.42 -2.97
N HIS A 128 6.69 -4.29 -3.59
CA HIS A 128 6.39 -5.72 -3.71
C HIS A 128 7.32 -6.54 -2.80
N GLU A 129 6.81 -7.64 -2.27
CA GLU A 129 7.60 -8.65 -1.57
C GLU A 129 8.32 -9.53 -2.61
N GLY A 130 9.62 -9.29 -2.81
CA GLY A 130 10.48 -10.07 -3.70
C GLY A 130 10.92 -9.34 -4.97
N MET A 131 11.78 -10.00 -5.75
CA MET A 131 12.36 -9.45 -6.97
C MET A 131 11.43 -9.73 -8.16
N VAL A 132 10.73 -8.72 -8.65
CA VAL A 132 10.07 -8.77 -9.97
C VAL A 132 11.18 -8.79 -11.01
N LYS A 133 11.20 -9.79 -11.91
CA LYS A 133 12.23 -9.88 -12.96
C LYS A 133 12.18 -8.61 -13.81
N PRO A 134 13.26 -7.82 -13.90
CA PRO A 134 13.30 -6.69 -14.82
C PRO A 134 13.15 -7.22 -16.24
N ARG A 135 12.22 -6.66 -17.03
CA ARG A 135 12.12 -7.01 -18.45
C ARG A 135 13.41 -6.53 -19.13
N GLN A 136 14.14 -7.47 -19.74
CA GLN A 136 15.03 -7.14 -20.84
C GLN A 136 14.14 -6.84 -22.05
N ASN A 137 14.22 -5.61 -22.54
CA ASN A 137 13.66 -5.20 -23.82
C ASN A 137 14.38 -5.90 -24.97
#